data_AF-A0A9D1EMQ1-F1
#
_entry.id   AF-A0A9D1EMQ1-F1
#
_cell.length_a   1.000
_cell.length_b   1.000
_cell.length_c   1.000
_cell.angle_alpha   90.00
_cell.angle_beta   90.00
_cell.angle_gamma   90.00
#
_symmetry.space_group_name_H-M   'P 1'
#
loop_
_entity.id
_entity.type
_entity.pdbx_description
1 polymer ?
#
loop_
_entity_poly.entity_id
_entity_poly.type
_entity_poly.pdbx_seq_one_letter_code
_entity_poly.pdbx_strand_id
1 'polypeptide(L)'
;MHLAFKDGDECIPLNHNSGVFFAKATTDPSDGSITPKSLRSPYAFMLKDGKYCIVAVRTEGDGSPDPQSRGCALIAVTEDFLHYDELGLVKLCDEDITSVRGKLCRGCGSYKIFFETASERGKCQIDDVYSLTAVPVGECEHKAEGGCAHHDHGEGGCAHHHSEGGCHSQYPMTMTIGGETATVFCEVEVSDEIAKKLERKLITPKNIAVSFPSEVTCSSEEELCKIFAQADYSDGSTDTKRVKWNLEGVDFAKSGRYEITGELVQPHYEFPIAINRADPCVAKWNGKYYFIATNDADGNHTLYIRCADSIPELVDAEEVLLLDSNTYEGIGGLLWAPEFHEINGRLYIFHGATPGEFFREESHLMVLKEGGDPMNRNDWSQTRRVTKKDGSDLCEAGKVITLDMTCFEWESEYYVVWSQRQFVPKDLGAWLYIAKLDPSDPWKLLTDPVILSKPDYGWANNHTLVDEGPFALIRGDKIYLSFSSALVDATYCVGLLTIERGKDLLDPAAWVKTNYPLLTSRSVEGEYGPGHNAYVTDDDGKVWNTYHARPGVDGPRSSGIRRVHFDIYGEPVLDVTEELDIKPELKTVKTTLIVK
;
A
#
# COMPACT_ATOMS: atom_id res chain seq x y z
N MET A 1 -13.43 -8.36 1.25
CA MET A 1 -14.44 -8.06 0.21
C MET A 1 -13.69 -7.64 -1.05
N HIS A 2 -14.04 -8.22 -2.19
CA HIS A 2 -13.45 -7.93 -3.50
C HIS A 2 -14.45 -7.12 -4.33
N LEU A 3 -13.97 -6.35 -5.30
CA LEU A 3 -14.80 -5.58 -6.23
C LEU A 3 -14.47 -5.94 -7.67
N ALA A 4 -15.48 -5.86 -8.52
CA ALA A 4 -15.34 -5.90 -9.96
C ALA A 4 -16.23 -4.83 -10.58
N PHE A 5 -15.76 -4.20 -11.65
CA PHE A 5 -16.55 -3.30 -12.48
C PHE A 5 -17.27 -4.12 -13.54
N LYS A 6 -18.54 -3.82 -13.80
CA LYS A 6 -19.35 -4.48 -14.82
C LYS A 6 -19.57 -3.52 -15.99
N ASP A 7 -19.00 -3.85 -17.15
CA ASP A 7 -19.22 -3.13 -18.41
C ASP A 7 -19.96 -4.04 -19.38
N GLY A 8 -21.26 -3.79 -19.56
CA GLY A 8 -22.15 -4.71 -20.28
C GLY A 8 -22.21 -6.09 -19.62
N ASP A 9 -21.76 -7.12 -20.34
CA ASP A 9 -21.69 -8.51 -19.85
C ASP A 9 -20.31 -8.88 -19.25
N GLU A 10 -19.30 -8.00 -19.38
CA GLU A 10 -17.96 -8.24 -18.88
C GLU A 10 -17.80 -7.77 -17.42
N CYS A 11 -17.11 -8.56 -16.59
CA CYS A 11 -16.75 -8.20 -15.23
C CYS A 11 -15.23 -8.10 -15.09
N ILE A 12 -14.74 -6.89 -14.87
CA ILE A 12 -13.32 -6.57 -14.73
C ILE A 12 -12.98 -6.53 -13.24
N PRO A 13 -12.14 -7.43 -12.71
CA PRO A 13 -11.75 -7.38 -11.31
C PRO A 13 -10.95 -6.10 -11.04
N LEU A 14 -11.19 -5.49 -9.88
CA LEU A 14 -10.42 -4.36 -9.39
C LEU A 14 -9.33 -4.86 -8.42
N ASN A 15 -8.25 -4.07 -8.28
CA ASN A 15 -7.15 -4.32 -7.34
C ASN A 15 -6.49 -5.69 -7.52
N HIS A 16 -6.23 -6.13 -8.75
CA HIS A 16 -5.66 -7.48 -9.05
C HIS A 16 -6.49 -8.66 -8.52
N ASN A 17 -7.80 -8.44 -8.37
CA ASN A 17 -8.70 -9.34 -7.66
C ASN A 17 -8.29 -9.57 -6.19
N SER A 18 -7.60 -8.61 -5.57
CA SER A 18 -7.33 -8.56 -4.14
C SER A 18 -8.48 -7.86 -3.41
N GLY A 19 -8.63 -8.15 -2.12
CA GLY A 19 -9.64 -7.48 -1.31
C GLY A 19 -9.40 -5.98 -1.22
N VAL A 20 -10.48 -5.21 -1.08
CA VAL A 20 -10.44 -3.75 -0.83
C VAL A 20 -11.05 -3.39 0.52
N PHE A 21 -11.88 -4.25 1.11
CA PHE A 21 -12.38 -4.06 2.48
C PHE A 21 -12.14 -5.32 3.30
N PHE A 22 -11.55 -5.14 4.47
CA PHE A 22 -11.16 -6.18 5.41
C PHE A 22 -11.71 -5.81 6.78
N ALA A 23 -12.25 -6.80 7.51
CA ALA A 23 -12.65 -6.59 8.90
C ALA A 23 -11.42 -6.24 9.75
N LYS A 24 -11.59 -5.31 10.68
CA LYS A 24 -10.58 -5.03 11.68
C LYS A 24 -10.47 -6.17 12.69
N ALA A 25 -9.24 -6.47 13.07
CA ALA A 25 -8.91 -7.36 14.16
C ALA A 25 -9.43 -6.79 15.48
N THR A 26 -9.81 -7.68 16.40
CA THR A 26 -10.25 -7.26 17.73
C THR A 26 -9.06 -7.20 18.67
N THR A 27 -9.01 -6.18 19.53
CA THR A 27 -7.99 -6.06 20.58
C THR A 27 -8.58 -6.47 21.93
N ASP A 28 -7.89 -7.34 22.66
CA ASP A 28 -8.23 -7.64 24.05
C ASP A 28 -7.79 -6.47 24.95
N PRO A 29 -8.71 -5.81 25.67
CA PRO A 29 -8.37 -4.65 26.49
C PRO A 29 -7.55 -5.00 27.73
N SER A 30 -7.49 -6.27 28.14
CA SER A 30 -6.76 -6.71 29.34
C SER A 30 -5.26 -6.86 29.11
N ASP A 31 -4.86 -7.28 27.92
CA ASP A 31 -3.45 -7.56 27.59
C ASP A 31 -2.97 -6.96 26.27
N GLY A 32 -3.85 -6.32 25.51
CA GLY A 32 -3.53 -5.66 24.24
C GLY A 32 -3.33 -6.60 23.06
N SER A 33 -3.59 -7.90 23.22
CA SER A 33 -3.45 -8.87 22.14
C SER A 33 -4.47 -8.68 21.02
N ILE A 34 -4.04 -8.96 19.79
CA ILE A 34 -4.83 -8.76 18.57
C ILE A 34 -5.30 -10.12 18.07
N THR A 35 -6.59 -10.23 17.75
CA THR A 35 -7.18 -11.42 17.12
C THR A 35 -7.65 -11.07 15.71
N PRO A 36 -7.01 -11.64 14.66
CA PRO A 36 -7.40 -11.44 13.27
C PRO A 36 -8.87 -11.76 13.01
N LYS A 37 -9.50 -10.96 12.15
CA LYS A 37 -10.89 -11.19 11.71
C LYS A 37 -10.95 -11.22 10.18
N SER A 38 -11.95 -11.91 9.67
CA SER A 38 -12.26 -11.99 8.24
C SER A 38 -13.76 -11.77 7.99
N LEU A 39 -14.15 -11.84 6.72
CA LEU A 39 -15.49 -11.52 6.25
C LEU A 39 -16.05 -12.65 5.40
N ARG A 40 -17.32 -12.95 5.61
CA ARG A 40 -18.15 -13.83 4.77
C ARG A 40 -19.44 -13.13 4.39
N SER A 41 -19.98 -13.47 3.21
CA SER A 41 -21.25 -12.93 2.72
C SER A 41 -21.34 -11.39 2.76
N PRO A 42 -20.34 -10.64 2.26
CA PRO A 42 -20.46 -9.19 2.20
C PRO A 42 -21.58 -8.79 1.24
N TYR A 43 -22.42 -7.83 1.62
CA TYR A 43 -23.53 -7.34 0.83
C TYR A 43 -23.61 -5.82 0.95
N ALA A 44 -23.62 -5.12 -0.19
CA ALA A 44 -23.71 -3.67 -0.25
C ALA A 44 -25.12 -3.21 -0.61
N PHE A 45 -25.60 -2.11 -0.01
CA PHE A 45 -26.80 -1.42 -0.44
C PHE A 45 -26.73 0.09 -0.18
N MET A 46 -27.47 0.87 -0.96
CA MET A 46 -27.48 2.34 -0.87
C MET A 46 -28.24 2.84 0.35
N LEU A 47 -27.68 3.85 1.01
CA LEU A 47 -28.26 4.60 2.12
C LEU A 47 -29.06 5.81 1.61
N LYS A 48 -29.90 6.40 2.47
CA LYS A 48 -30.73 7.57 2.08
C LYS A 48 -29.93 8.81 1.71
N ASP A 49 -28.76 8.96 2.30
CA ASP A 49 -27.86 10.10 2.13
C ASP A 49 -26.95 9.96 0.90
N GLY A 50 -27.13 8.89 0.12
CA GLY A 50 -26.33 8.60 -1.08
C GLY A 50 -25.06 7.78 -0.82
N LYS A 51 -24.75 7.48 0.45
CA LYS A 51 -23.65 6.57 0.81
C LYS A 51 -24.07 5.11 0.62
N TYR A 52 -23.16 4.19 0.93
CA TYR A 52 -23.39 2.75 0.85
C TYR A 52 -23.12 2.10 2.20
N CYS A 53 -24.01 1.18 2.60
CA CYS A 53 -23.81 0.31 3.74
C CYS A 53 -23.32 -1.05 3.26
N ILE A 54 -22.28 -1.55 3.91
CA ILE A 54 -21.77 -2.91 3.78
C ILE A 54 -22.24 -3.68 5.00
N VAL A 55 -22.93 -4.80 4.77
CA VAL A 55 -23.28 -5.77 5.81
C VAL A 55 -22.58 -7.07 5.53
N ALA A 56 -21.97 -7.66 6.54
CA ALA A 56 -21.22 -8.90 6.38
C ALA A 56 -21.29 -9.76 7.64
N VAL A 57 -21.02 -11.05 7.47
CA VAL A 57 -20.75 -11.94 8.59
C VAL A 57 -19.26 -11.82 8.93
N ARG A 58 -18.94 -11.42 10.16
CA ARG A 58 -17.55 -11.46 10.64
C ARG A 58 -17.19 -12.88 11.04
N THR A 59 -15.97 -13.29 10.73
CA THR A 59 -15.40 -14.60 11.06
C THR A 59 -14.07 -14.41 11.76
N GLU A 60 -13.53 -15.48 12.34
CA GLU A 60 -12.11 -15.53 12.69
C GLU A 60 -11.25 -15.45 11.42
N GLY A 61 -9.95 -15.18 11.58
CA GLY A 61 -9.01 -15.06 10.47
C GLY A 61 -8.95 -16.30 9.56
N ASP A 62 -9.19 -17.49 10.11
CA ASP A 62 -9.23 -18.76 9.37
C ASP A 62 -10.59 -19.04 8.69
N GLY A 63 -11.56 -18.13 8.82
CA GLY A 63 -12.91 -18.26 8.27
C GLY A 63 -13.90 -19.02 9.15
N SER A 64 -13.47 -19.54 10.31
CA SER A 64 -14.36 -20.17 11.29
C SER A 64 -15.30 -19.14 11.96
N PRO A 65 -16.44 -19.57 12.54
CA PRO A 65 -17.36 -18.65 13.21
C PRO A 65 -16.67 -17.86 14.34
N ASP A 66 -16.85 -16.54 14.36
CA ASP A 66 -16.37 -15.66 15.44
C ASP A 66 -17.36 -15.66 16.61
N PRO A 67 -17.00 -16.22 17.79
CA PRO A 67 -17.89 -16.27 18.94
C PRO A 67 -18.30 -14.88 19.44
N GLN A 68 -17.47 -13.85 19.23
CA GLN A 68 -17.77 -12.47 19.66
C GLN A 68 -18.86 -11.82 18.79
N SER A 69 -19.06 -12.31 17.57
CA SER A 69 -20.10 -11.81 16.66
C SER A 69 -21.25 -12.80 16.47
N ARG A 70 -21.43 -13.76 17.39
CA ARG A 70 -22.54 -14.72 17.32
C ARG A 70 -23.90 -14.01 17.26
N GLY A 71 -24.63 -14.30 16.19
CA GLY A 71 -25.94 -13.69 15.93
C GLY A 71 -25.89 -12.21 15.54
N CYS A 72 -24.70 -11.69 15.21
CA CYS A 72 -24.50 -10.32 14.77
C CYS A 72 -24.07 -10.24 13.31
N ALA A 73 -24.38 -9.13 12.67
CA ALA A 73 -23.77 -8.72 11.40
C ALA A 73 -22.80 -7.55 11.65
N LEU A 74 -21.69 -7.52 10.92
CA LEU A 74 -20.82 -6.35 10.85
C LEU A 74 -21.44 -5.31 9.92
N ILE A 75 -21.44 -4.06 10.35
CA ILE A 75 -21.87 -2.89 9.57
C ILE A 75 -20.66 -2.00 9.31
N ALA A 76 -20.46 -1.65 8.05
CA ALA A 76 -19.53 -0.60 7.63
C ALA A 76 -20.23 0.35 6.65
N VAL A 77 -19.74 1.58 6.55
CA VAL A 77 -20.24 2.58 5.59
C VAL A 77 -19.11 3.03 4.69
N THR A 78 -19.44 3.29 3.42
CA THR A 78 -18.51 3.85 2.44
C THR A 78 -19.22 4.88 1.57
N GLU A 79 -18.47 5.91 1.15
CA GLU A 79 -18.94 6.89 0.19
C GLU A 79 -18.50 6.55 -1.24
N ASP A 80 -17.37 5.85 -1.39
CA ASP A 80 -16.66 5.72 -2.66
C ASP A 80 -16.10 4.32 -2.93
N PHE A 81 -16.33 3.35 -2.04
CA PHE A 81 -15.77 1.99 -2.07
C PHE A 81 -14.23 1.91 -2.03
N LEU A 82 -13.55 3.01 -1.72
CA LEU A 82 -12.11 3.05 -1.44
C LEU A 82 -11.86 3.14 0.06
N HIS A 83 -12.66 3.95 0.76
CA HIS A 83 -12.57 4.18 2.20
C HIS A 83 -13.78 3.59 2.92
N TYR A 84 -13.55 2.98 4.08
CA TYR A 84 -14.60 2.29 4.83
C TYR A 84 -14.54 2.65 6.31
N ASP A 85 -15.67 3.11 6.83
CA ASP A 85 -15.89 3.30 8.26
C ASP A 85 -16.55 2.03 8.81
N GLU A 86 -15.77 1.16 9.45
CA GLU A 86 -16.31 0.03 10.20
C GLU A 86 -17.01 0.53 11.46
N LEU A 87 -18.35 0.47 11.47
CA LEU A 87 -19.17 1.02 12.57
C LEU A 87 -19.24 0.05 13.75
N GLY A 88 -19.34 -1.26 13.47
CA GLY A 88 -19.38 -2.31 14.50
C GLY A 88 -20.41 -3.39 14.22
N LEU A 89 -20.83 -4.08 15.27
CA LEU A 89 -21.74 -5.22 15.19
C LEU A 89 -23.17 -4.83 15.54
N VAL A 90 -24.15 -5.35 14.78
CA VAL A 90 -25.57 -5.28 15.11
C VAL A 90 -26.12 -6.67 15.42
N LYS A 91 -26.75 -6.85 16.58
CA LYS A 91 -27.36 -8.11 17.02
C LYS A 91 -28.68 -8.35 16.26
N LEU A 92 -28.82 -9.51 15.64
CA LEU A 92 -29.97 -9.89 14.81
C LEU A 92 -30.72 -11.12 15.35
N CYS A 93 -29.99 -12.11 15.87
CA CYS A 93 -30.54 -13.34 16.47
C CYS A 93 -29.56 -13.94 17.49
N ASP A 94 -29.84 -15.13 18.02
CA ASP A 94 -29.00 -15.82 19.02
C ASP A 94 -28.14 -16.98 18.44
N GLU A 95 -28.26 -17.23 17.15
CA GLU A 95 -27.52 -18.28 16.43
C GLU A 95 -26.43 -17.72 15.52
N ASP A 96 -25.50 -18.57 15.09
CA ASP A 96 -24.47 -18.16 14.15
C ASP A 96 -25.09 -17.85 12.76
N ILE A 97 -24.78 -16.66 12.24
CA ILE A 97 -25.27 -16.20 10.95
C ILE A 97 -24.39 -16.76 9.84
N THR A 98 -25.01 -17.36 8.82
CA THR A 98 -24.33 -17.93 7.66
C THR A 98 -24.30 -16.98 6.48
N SER A 99 -25.38 -16.21 6.28
CA SER A 99 -25.49 -15.19 5.24
C SER A 99 -26.28 -13.97 5.72
N VAL A 100 -25.97 -12.80 5.15
CA VAL A 100 -26.66 -11.54 5.46
C VAL A 100 -26.87 -10.72 4.21
N ARG A 101 -27.99 -9.99 4.14
CA ARG A 101 -28.33 -9.05 3.06
C ARG A 101 -29.05 -7.85 3.64
N GLY A 102 -28.96 -6.70 2.97
CA GLY A 102 -29.63 -5.49 3.42
C GLY A 102 -30.37 -4.77 2.29
N LYS A 103 -31.36 -3.95 2.65
CA LYS A 103 -31.99 -3.01 1.71
C LYS A 103 -32.58 -1.80 2.43
N LEU A 104 -32.55 -0.66 1.75
CA LEU A 104 -33.33 0.53 2.12
C LEU A 104 -34.82 0.32 1.76
N CYS A 105 -35.70 0.48 2.74
CA CYS A 105 -37.15 0.51 2.53
C CYS A 105 -37.59 1.95 2.19
N ARG A 106 -37.77 2.28 0.90
CA ARG A 106 -38.07 3.66 0.45
C ARG A 106 -39.32 4.27 1.07
N GLY A 107 -40.34 3.46 1.41
CA GLY A 107 -41.61 3.97 1.93
C GLY A 107 -41.54 4.53 3.35
N CYS A 108 -40.78 3.89 4.25
CA CYS A 108 -40.63 4.33 5.64
C CYS A 108 -39.21 4.81 5.97
N GLY A 109 -38.28 4.64 5.04
CA GLY A 109 -36.88 4.99 5.22
C GLY A 109 -36.10 4.07 6.16
N SER A 110 -36.68 3.04 6.74
CA SER A 110 -35.90 2.11 7.55
C SER A 110 -35.10 1.15 6.65
N TYR A 111 -34.08 0.52 7.23
CA TYR A 111 -33.26 -0.50 6.59
C TYR A 111 -33.72 -1.87 7.05
N LYS A 112 -33.89 -2.81 6.13
CA LYS A 112 -34.21 -4.20 6.45
C LYS A 112 -32.97 -5.05 6.27
N ILE A 113 -32.56 -5.76 7.32
CA ILE A 113 -31.49 -6.74 7.28
C ILE A 113 -32.11 -8.13 7.30
N PHE A 114 -31.81 -8.92 6.27
CA PHE A 114 -32.20 -10.32 6.14
C PHE A 114 -31.00 -11.18 6.51
N PHE A 115 -31.23 -12.25 7.27
CA PHE A 115 -30.18 -13.16 7.67
C PHE A 115 -30.64 -14.61 7.58
N GLU A 116 -29.67 -15.50 7.42
CA GLU A 116 -29.87 -16.95 7.49
C GLU A 116 -28.96 -17.53 8.58
N THR A 117 -29.46 -18.53 9.28
CA THR A 117 -28.71 -19.35 10.23
C THR A 117 -28.70 -20.80 9.73
N ALA A 118 -28.22 -21.74 10.56
CA ALA A 118 -28.37 -23.16 10.26
C ALA A 118 -29.82 -23.65 10.34
N SER A 119 -30.68 -22.98 11.12
CA SER A 119 -32.03 -23.45 11.46
C SER A 119 -33.15 -22.58 10.87
N GLU A 120 -32.90 -21.28 10.64
CA GLU A 120 -33.93 -20.34 10.28
C GLU A 120 -33.48 -19.25 9.30
N ARG A 121 -34.49 -18.56 8.76
CA ARG A 121 -34.33 -17.30 8.03
C ARG A 121 -35.05 -16.22 8.81
N GLY A 122 -34.38 -15.10 9.04
CA GLY A 122 -34.93 -14.00 9.81
C GLY A 122 -34.78 -12.65 9.12
N LYS A 123 -35.43 -11.65 9.72
CA LYS A 123 -35.33 -10.26 9.28
C LYS A 123 -35.43 -9.31 10.48
N CYS A 124 -34.59 -8.29 10.48
CA CYS A 124 -34.65 -7.18 11.42
C CYS A 124 -34.78 -5.86 10.68
N GLN A 125 -35.29 -4.85 11.38
CA GLN A 125 -35.33 -3.47 10.95
C GLN A 125 -34.29 -2.67 11.73
N ILE A 126 -33.56 -1.82 11.02
CA ILE A 126 -32.66 -0.81 11.57
C ILE A 126 -33.17 0.54 11.08
N ASP A 127 -33.47 1.48 11.96
CA ASP A 127 -33.96 2.80 11.56
C ASP A 127 -32.82 3.72 11.11
N ASP A 128 -31.66 3.57 11.74
CA ASP A 128 -30.42 4.27 11.44
C ASP A 128 -29.23 3.31 11.58
N VAL A 129 -28.46 3.12 10.50
CA VAL A 129 -27.29 2.22 10.49
C VAL A 129 -26.20 2.66 11.47
N TYR A 130 -26.13 3.95 11.81
CA TYR A 130 -25.18 4.48 12.78
C TYR A 130 -25.56 4.16 14.24
N SER A 131 -26.83 3.80 14.50
CA SER A 131 -27.30 3.44 15.84
C SER A 131 -26.92 2.02 16.27
N LEU A 132 -26.53 1.16 15.32
CA LEU A 132 -26.27 -0.27 15.51
C LEU A 132 -27.35 -1.01 16.31
N THR A 133 -28.60 -0.54 16.22
CA THR A 133 -29.74 -1.10 16.94
C THR A 133 -30.74 -1.68 15.96
N ALA A 134 -31.09 -2.95 16.16
CA ALA A 134 -32.02 -3.68 15.32
C ALA A 134 -33.24 -4.15 16.11
N VAL A 135 -34.41 -4.10 15.47
CA VAL A 135 -35.69 -4.59 16.00
C VAL A 135 -36.17 -5.75 15.14
N PRO A 136 -36.50 -6.92 15.72
CA PRO A 136 -37.09 -8.03 14.97
C PRO A 136 -38.37 -7.60 14.26
N VAL A 137 -38.50 -7.94 12.98
CA VAL A 137 -39.73 -7.68 12.22
C VAL A 137 -40.49 -8.99 12.14
N GLY A 138 -41.70 -9.06 12.71
CA GLY A 138 -42.57 -10.23 12.59
C GLY A 138 -42.84 -10.62 11.13
N GLU A 139 -43.34 -11.83 10.91
CA GLU A 139 -43.94 -12.19 9.62
C GLU A 139 -44.99 -11.11 9.27
N CYS A 140 -44.95 -10.59 8.04
CA CYS A 140 -45.96 -9.63 7.64
C CYS A 140 -47.29 -10.38 7.62
N GLU A 141 -48.11 -10.25 8.66
CA GLU A 141 -49.54 -10.47 8.51
C GLU A 141 -50.00 -9.49 7.43
N HIS A 142 -50.36 -10.01 6.26
CA HIS A 142 -51.14 -9.26 5.28
C HIS A 142 -52.47 -8.87 5.94
N LYS A 143 -52.49 -7.75 6.66
CA LYS A 143 -53.73 -7.02 6.91
C LYS A 143 -54.02 -6.17 5.69
N ALA A 144 -54.72 -6.76 4.75
CA ALA A 144 -55.54 -6.03 3.82
C ALA A 144 -56.68 -5.36 4.60
N GLU A 145 -56.58 -4.05 4.80
CA GLU A 145 -57.72 -3.16 5.07
C GLU A 145 -57.60 -2.06 3.99
N GLY A 146 -58.28 -2.18 2.85
CA GLY A 146 -59.64 -1.67 2.61
C GLY A 146 -59.58 -0.17 2.28
N GLY A 147 -59.95 0.35 1.10
CA GLY A 147 -60.50 -0.22 -0.12
C GLY A 147 -60.72 0.90 -1.15
N CYS A 148 -61.02 0.54 -2.39
CA CYS A 148 -61.86 1.32 -3.31
C CYS A 148 -62.40 0.36 -4.36
N ALA A 149 -63.71 0.15 -4.31
CA ALA A 149 -64.46 -0.52 -5.37
C ALA A 149 -64.60 0.44 -6.56
N HIS A 150 -64.40 -0.05 -7.79
CA HIS A 150 -65.28 0.29 -8.92
C HIS A 150 -65.15 -0.72 -10.07
N HIS A 151 -66.31 -1.28 -10.39
CA HIS A 151 -66.84 -1.86 -11.63
C HIS A 151 -65.97 -2.31 -12.81
N ASP A 152 -66.35 -3.54 -13.20
CA ASP A 152 -66.23 -4.33 -14.42
C ASP A 152 -66.35 -3.62 -15.80
N HIS A 153 -65.79 -4.31 -16.81
CA HIS A 153 -65.95 -4.26 -18.28
C HIS A 153 -64.93 -3.51 -19.17
N GLY A 154 -64.36 -4.26 -20.12
CA GLY A 154 -64.04 -3.76 -21.48
C GLY A 154 -62.63 -4.05 -21.99
N GLU A 155 -62.54 -4.77 -23.10
CA GLU A 155 -61.35 -5.11 -23.87
C GLU A 155 -60.54 -3.88 -24.38
N GLY A 156 -59.21 -4.06 -24.51
CA GLY A 156 -58.42 -3.39 -25.54
C GLY A 156 -57.26 -2.49 -25.06
N GLY A 157 -56.05 -2.76 -25.58
CA GLY A 157 -55.05 -1.73 -25.87
C GLY A 157 -53.79 -1.73 -24.99
N CYS A 158 -52.65 -1.85 -25.68
CA CYS A 158 -51.28 -1.76 -25.18
C CYS A 158 -50.98 -0.52 -24.32
N ALA A 159 -50.15 -0.69 -23.27
CA ALA A 159 -49.08 0.25 -22.93
C ALA A 159 -48.09 -0.40 -21.96
N HIS A 160 -46.80 -0.33 -22.33
CA HIS A 160 -45.67 -0.64 -21.48
C HIS A 160 -45.73 0.14 -20.16
N HIS A 161 -45.71 -0.56 -19.04
CA HIS A 161 -45.30 0.01 -17.76
C HIS A 161 -44.15 -0.82 -17.20
N HIS A 162 -43.01 -0.13 -17.08
CA HIS A 162 -41.82 -0.56 -16.39
C HIS A 162 -42.20 -1.02 -14.97
N SER A 163 -42.00 -2.31 -14.70
CA SER A 163 -42.09 -2.85 -13.35
C SER A 163 -40.87 -2.37 -12.55
N GLU A 164 -41.14 -1.60 -11.52
CA GLU A 164 -40.21 -1.12 -10.51
C GLU A 164 -39.48 -2.26 -9.79
N GLY A 165 -38.14 -2.17 -9.73
CA GLY A 165 -37.31 -2.58 -8.59
C GLY A 165 -37.49 -4.01 -8.07
N GLY A 166 -37.18 -5.00 -8.92
CA GLY A 166 -37.09 -6.39 -8.51
C GLY A 166 -36.07 -6.60 -7.40
N CYS A 167 -36.51 -7.18 -6.28
CA CYS A 167 -35.64 -7.75 -5.27
C CYS A 167 -34.81 -8.86 -5.95
N HIS A 168 -33.52 -8.63 -6.20
CA HIS A 168 -32.63 -9.56 -6.92
C HIS A 168 -32.58 -10.94 -6.26
N SER A 169 -33.39 -11.88 -6.75
CA SER A 169 -33.38 -13.29 -6.35
C SER A 169 -32.26 -14.11 -7.00
N GLN A 170 -31.31 -13.46 -7.67
CA GLN A 170 -30.23 -14.10 -8.41
C GLN A 170 -28.91 -14.25 -7.63
N TYR A 171 -28.77 -13.60 -6.47
CA TYR A 171 -27.54 -13.66 -5.67
C TYR A 171 -27.72 -14.48 -4.37
N PRO A 172 -26.67 -15.15 -3.85
CA PRO A 172 -25.35 -15.24 -4.46
C PRO A 172 -25.35 -16.07 -5.74
N MET A 173 -24.48 -15.73 -6.69
CA MET A 173 -24.24 -16.50 -7.91
C MET A 173 -22.75 -16.76 -8.10
N THR A 174 -22.42 -17.86 -8.76
CA THR A 174 -21.06 -18.17 -9.16
C THR A 174 -20.84 -17.72 -10.61
N MET A 175 -19.76 -17.00 -10.86
CA MET A 175 -19.33 -16.62 -12.21
C MET A 175 -17.80 -16.56 -12.30
N THR A 176 -17.27 -16.48 -13.52
CA THR A 176 -15.84 -16.29 -13.75
C THR A 176 -15.54 -14.79 -13.87
N ILE A 177 -14.65 -14.27 -13.03
CA ILE A 177 -14.18 -12.88 -13.07
C ILE A 177 -12.65 -12.92 -13.10
N GLY A 178 -12.04 -12.27 -14.11
CA GLY A 178 -10.57 -12.29 -14.25
C GLY A 178 -9.96 -13.67 -14.40
N GLY A 179 -10.70 -14.64 -14.95
CA GLY A 179 -10.26 -16.03 -15.07
C GLY A 179 -10.41 -16.87 -13.80
N GLU A 180 -10.85 -16.29 -12.68
CA GLU A 180 -11.07 -16.99 -11.42
C GLU A 180 -12.56 -17.23 -11.14
N THR A 181 -12.88 -18.31 -10.43
CA THR A 181 -14.27 -18.57 -9.98
C THR A 181 -14.59 -17.68 -8.79
N ALA A 182 -15.57 -16.79 -8.93
CA ALA A 182 -16.00 -15.86 -7.90
C ALA A 182 -17.45 -16.14 -7.47
N THR A 183 -17.73 -15.99 -6.16
CA THR A 183 -19.10 -15.91 -5.64
C THR A 183 -19.49 -14.44 -5.50
N VAL A 184 -20.42 -13.99 -6.34
CA VAL A 184 -20.96 -12.63 -6.30
C VAL A 184 -22.15 -12.59 -5.36
N PHE A 185 -22.08 -11.74 -4.34
CA PHE A 185 -23.11 -11.63 -3.30
C PHE A 185 -24.13 -10.52 -3.58
N CYS A 186 -23.73 -9.46 -4.30
CA CYS A 186 -24.58 -8.36 -4.69
C CYS A 186 -24.02 -7.63 -5.92
N GLU A 187 -24.89 -6.90 -6.60
CA GLU A 187 -24.56 -5.89 -7.59
C GLU A 187 -25.15 -4.56 -7.09
N VAL A 188 -24.38 -3.48 -7.19
CA VAL A 188 -24.80 -2.15 -6.73
C VAL A 188 -24.45 -1.10 -7.78
N GLU A 189 -25.42 -0.26 -8.12
CA GLU A 189 -25.19 0.86 -9.01
C GLU A 189 -24.47 2.00 -8.27
N VAL A 190 -23.45 2.55 -8.93
CA VAL A 190 -22.69 3.70 -8.47
C VAL A 190 -22.74 4.82 -9.50
N SER A 191 -22.46 6.05 -9.09
CA SER A 191 -22.35 7.16 -10.04
C SER A 191 -21.14 6.99 -10.96
N ASP A 192 -21.17 7.60 -12.14
CA ASP A 192 -20.03 7.65 -13.06
C ASP A 192 -18.76 8.21 -12.40
N GLU A 193 -18.92 9.11 -11.43
CA GLU A 193 -17.82 9.69 -10.68
C GLU A 193 -17.14 8.65 -9.77
N ILE A 194 -17.92 7.88 -9.02
CA ILE A 194 -17.41 6.79 -8.17
C ILE A 194 -16.77 5.71 -9.04
N ALA A 195 -17.43 5.30 -10.13
CA ALA A 195 -16.89 4.30 -11.06
C ALA A 195 -15.52 4.72 -11.60
N LYS A 196 -15.41 5.94 -12.14
CA LYS A 196 -14.13 6.48 -12.63
C LYS A 196 -13.08 6.57 -11.53
N LYS A 197 -13.47 6.94 -10.30
CA LYS A 197 -12.55 7.01 -9.16
C LYS A 197 -11.98 5.62 -8.83
N LEU A 198 -12.84 4.60 -8.80
CA LEU A 198 -12.44 3.21 -8.56
C LEU A 198 -11.52 2.68 -9.65
N GLU A 199 -11.85 2.89 -10.93
CA GLU A 199 -10.99 2.50 -12.05
C GLU A 199 -9.60 3.15 -11.94
N ARG A 200 -9.55 4.47 -11.71
CA ARG A 200 -8.30 5.23 -11.59
C ARG A 200 -7.44 4.81 -10.40
N LYS A 201 -8.06 4.33 -9.32
CA LYS A 201 -7.36 3.96 -8.07
C LYS A 201 -6.99 2.49 -7.99
N LEU A 202 -7.78 1.59 -8.59
CA LEU A 202 -7.66 0.15 -8.39
C LEU A 202 -7.28 -0.62 -9.66
N ILE A 203 -7.16 0.05 -10.81
CA ILE A 203 -6.58 -0.53 -12.02
C ILE A 203 -5.22 0.12 -12.23
N THR A 204 -4.18 -0.71 -12.36
CA THR A 204 -2.81 -0.23 -12.60
C THR A 204 -2.76 0.67 -13.84
N PRO A 205 -2.27 1.92 -13.71
CA PRO A 205 -2.14 2.83 -14.83
C PRO A 205 -1.25 2.25 -15.92
N LYS A 206 -1.65 2.43 -17.18
CA LYS A 206 -0.86 2.07 -18.36
C LYS A 206 -0.72 3.27 -19.28
N ASN A 207 0.44 3.41 -19.89
CA ASN A 207 0.67 4.44 -20.89
C ASN A 207 -0.29 4.27 -22.08
N ILE A 208 -0.93 5.36 -22.49
CA ILE A 208 -1.92 5.38 -23.58
C ILE A 208 -1.53 6.33 -24.70
N ALA A 209 -0.70 7.33 -24.44
CA ALA A 209 -0.19 8.24 -25.44
C ALA A 209 1.17 8.80 -25.03
N VAL A 210 1.95 9.20 -26.04
CA VAL A 210 3.17 9.98 -25.86
C VAL A 210 3.09 11.16 -26.82
N SER A 211 3.41 12.35 -26.32
CA SER A 211 3.47 13.57 -27.13
C SER A 211 4.82 14.27 -26.98
N PHE A 212 5.25 14.89 -28.08
CA PHE A 212 6.46 15.71 -28.14
C PHE A 212 6.20 16.86 -29.14
N PRO A 213 6.76 18.07 -28.93
CA PRO A 213 6.58 19.18 -29.88
C PRO A 213 6.94 18.80 -31.32
N SER A 214 6.10 19.17 -32.28
CA SER A 214 6.34 18.88 -33.70
C SER A 214 7.56 19.60 -34.26
N GLU A 215 7.95 20.72 -33.65
CA GLU A 215 9.11 21.51 -34.01
C GLU A 215 9.75 22.08 -32.75
N VAL A 216 11.08 22.02 -32.67
CA VAL A 216 11.88 22.59 -31.58
C VAL A 216 13.05 23.37 -32.16
N THR A 217 13.51 24.39 -31.45
CA THR A 217 14.65 25.21 -31.86
C THR A 217 15.71 25.19 -30.78
N CYS A 218 16.89 24.65 -31.11
CA CYS A 218 17.99 24.45 -30.16
C CYS A 218 19.32 24.83 -30.82
N SER A 219 20.24 25.39 -30.04
CA SER A 219 21.62 25.70 -30.46
C SER A 219 22.62 24.60 -30.11
N SER A 220 22.22 23.60 -29.33
CA SER A 220 23.05 22.44 -28.97
C SER A 220 22.21 21.21 -28.66
N GLU A 221 22.87 20.05 -28.63
CA GLU A 221 22.28 18.81 -28.12
C GLU A 221 21.84 18.94 -26.65
N GLU A 222 22.61 19.64 -25.82
CA GLU A 222 22.28 19.86 -24.42
C GLU A 222 20.98 20.65 -24.23
N GLU A 223 20.67 21.60 -25.12
CA GLU A 223 19.38 22.29 -25.11
C GLU A 223 18.25 21.37 -25.53
N LEU A 224 18.46 20.53 -26.55
CA LEU A 224 17.48 19.57 -27.02
C LEU A 224 17.15 18.51 -25.96
N CYS A 225 18.16 17.98 -25.26
CA CYS A 225 18.01 16.99 -24.20
C CYS A 225 17.29 17.52 -22.95
N LYS A 226 17.10 18.85 -22.82
CA LYS A 226 16.29 19.47 -21.77
C LYS A 226 14.79 19.51 -22.10
N ILE A 227 14.39 19.10 -23.31
CA ILE A 227 12.99 19.03 -23.73
C ILE A 227 12.52 17.58 -23.55
N PHE A 228 11.54 17.38 -22.69
CA PHE A 228 11.00 16.06 -22.34
C PHE A 228 9.76 15.76 -23.17
N ALA A 229 9.55 14.49 -23.49
CA ALA A 229 8.25 14.01 -23.97
C ALA A 229 7.26 13.91 -22.80
N GLN A 230 5.98 14.07 -23.08
CA GLN A 230 4.91 13.82 -22.12
C GLN A 230 4.29 12.46 -22.40
N ALA A 231 4.26 11.59 -21.39
CA ALA A 231 3.54 10.33 -21.40
C ALA A 231 2.21 10.50 -20.65
N ASP A 232 1.10 10.14 -21.30
CA ASP A 232 -0.23 10.17 -20.70
C ASP A 232 -0.65 8.74 -20.32
N TYR A 233 -1.33 8.58 -19.17
CA TYR A 233 -1.71 7.29 -18.61
C TYR A 233 -3.24 7.12 -18.53
N SER A 234 -3.69 5.87 -18.46
CA SER A 234 -5.11 5.50 -18.48
C SER A 234 -5.94 6.06 -17.32
N ASP A 235 -5.31 6.40 -16.20
CA ASP A 235 -5.97 7.03 -15.06
C ASP A 235 -6.12 8.56 -15.22
N GLY A 236 -5.51 9.13 -16.26
CA GLY A 236 -5.46 10.57 -16.54
C GLY A 236 -4.22 11.27 -16.00
N SER A 237 -3.33 10.55 -15.30
CA SER A 237 -2.04 11.08 -14.87
C SER A 237 -1.08 11.25 -16.04
N THR A 238 0.00 11.99 -15.81
CA THR A 238 1.04 12.26 -16.81
C THR A 238 2.43 12.14 -16.19
N ASP A 239 3.41 11.74 -16.98
CA ASP A 239 4.82 11.74 -16.58
C ASP A 239 5.71 12.30 -17.71
N THR A 240 6.80 12.96 -17.35
CA THR A 240 7.78 13.47 -18.33
C THR A 240 8.85 12.40 -18.61
N LYS A 241 9.19 12.16 -19.87
CA LYS A 241 10.21 11.18 -20.26
C LYS A 241 11.34 11.85 -21.03
N ARG A 242 12.59 11.56 -20.65
CA ARG A 242 13.75 11.95 -21.46
C ARG A 242 13.68 11.27 -22.81
N VAL A 243 14.25 11.92 -23.82
CA VAL A 243 14.35 11.38 -25.17
C VAL A 243 15.82 11.24 -25.54
N LYS A 244 16.24 10.03 -25.89
CA LYS A 244 17.53 9.76 -26.50
C LYS A 244 17.40 9.97 -28.01
N TRP A 245 17.93 11.08 -28.50
CA TRP A 245 17.82 11.47 -29.91
C TRP A 245 18.81 10.74 -30.81
N ASN A 246 18.35 10.33 -31.99
CA ASN A 246 19.25 10.01 -33.10
C ASN A 246 19.60 11.30 -33.84
N LEU A 247 20.83 11.74 -33.68
CA LEU A 247 21.36 12.99 -34.24
C LEU A 247 22.31 12.76 -35.43
N GLU A 248 22.26 11.57 -36.04
CA GLU A 248 23.04 11.28 -37.24
C GLU A 248 22.74 12.32 -38.35
N GLY A 249 23.78 13.03 -38.78
CA GLY A 249 23.68 14.06 -39.82
C GLY A 249 23.26 15.45 -39.32
N VAL A 250 23.02 15.65 -38.02
CA VAL A 250 22.79 16.97 -37.43
C VAL A 250 24.14 17.67 -37.20
N ASP A 251 24.27 18.91 -37.67
CA ASP A 251 25.44 19.76 -37.46
C ASP A 251 25.01 21.03 -36.71
N PHE A 252 25.19 21.05 -35.39
CA PHE A 252 24.80 22.20 -34.55
C PHE A 252 25.58 23.49 -34.85
N ALA A 253 26.65 23.43 -35.65
CA ALA A 253 27.37 24.62 -36.09
C ALA A 253 26.78 25.26 -37.36
N LYS A 254 25.78 24.62 -37.98
CA LYS A 254 25.12 25.12 -39.19
C LYS A 254 23.63 25.28 -38.95
N SER A 255 23.15 26.50 -39.09
CA SER A 255 21.70 26.75 -39.05
C SER A 255 20.99 25.93 -40.13
N GLY A 256 19.92 25.23 -39.74
CA GLY A 256 19.30 24.25 -40.61
C GLY A 256 18.05 23.62 -39.99
N ARG A 257 17.29 22.91 -40.82
CA ARG A 257 16.09 22.16 -40.44
C ARG A 257 16.37 20.68 -40.60
N TYR A 258 16.21 19.92 -39.53
CA TYR A 258 16.53 18.49 -39.46
C TYR A 258 15.30 17.73 -38.97
N GLU A 259 14.92 16.66 -39.68
CA GLU A 259 13.93 15.71 -39.17
C GLU A 259 14.66 14.66 -38.35
N ILE A 260 14.37 14.60 -37.05
CA ILE A 260 15.03 13.67 -36.13
C ILE A 260 14.02 12.77 -35.43
N THR A 261 14.49 11.59 -35.06
CA THR A 261 13.72 10.62 -34.28
C THR A 261 14.43 10.37 -32.96
N GLY A 262 13.66 10.09 -31.91
CA GLY A 262 14.22 9.77 -30.60
C GLY A 262 13.44 8.68 -29.92
N GLU A 263 14.11 7.95 -29.03
CA GLU A 263 13.50 6.92 -28.19
C GLU A 263 13.39 7.43 -26.75
N LEU A 264 12.28 7.14 -26.10
CA LEU A 264 12.11 7.46 -24.69
C LEU A 264 13.11 6.67 -23.84
N VAL A 265 13.77 7.37 -22.91
CA VAL A 265 14.69 6.74 -21.95
C VAL A 265 13.86 5.99 -20.91
N GLN A 266 14.10 4.70 -20.83
CA GLN A 266 13.52 3.79 -19.84
C GLN A 266 14.60 2.79 -19.44
N PRO A 267 15.19 2.93 -18.25
CA PRO A 267 16.08 1.92 -17.71
C PRO A 267 15.36 0.59 -17.56
N HIS A 268 16.06 -0.51 -17.83
CA HIS A 268 15.57 -1.86 -17.61
C HIS A 268 16.20 -2.45 -16.36
N TYR A 269 15.38 -2.98 -15.46
CA TYR A 269 15.81 -3.65 -14.25
C TYR A 269 15.22 -5.05 -14.19
N GLU A 270 16.02 -6.05 -14.58
CA GLU A 270 15.62 -7.45 -14.44
C GLU A 270 15.45 -7.80 -12.95
N PHE A 271 14.29 -8.35 -12.58
CA PHE A 271 14.08 -8.85 -11.24
C PHE A 271 14.61 -10.29 -11.11
N PRO A 272 15.45 -10.59 -10.09
CA PRO A 272 15.99 -9.67 -9.09
C PRO A 272 17.27 -8.95 -9.54
N ILE A 273 17.44 -7.70 -9.10
CA ILE A 273 18.69 -6.92 -9.31
C ILE A 273 19.81 -7.36 -8.37
N ALA A 274 19.47 -8.00 -7.24
CA ALA A 274 20.44 -8.59 -6.33
C ALA A 274 19.83 -9.77 -5.56
N ILE A 275 20.34 -10.98 -5.83
CA ILE A 275 19.89 -12.23 -5.19
C ILE A 275 20.40 -12.28 -3.74
N ASN A 276 19.57 -12.78 -2.80
CA ASN A 276 19.90 -12.86 -1.36
C ASN A 276 20.26 -11.50 -0.73
N ARG A 277 19.68 -10.43 -1.27
CA ARG A 277 19.72 -9.09 -0.69
C ARG A 277 18.30 -8.70 -0.33
N ALA A 278 17.98 -8.72 0.96
CA ALA A 278 16.70 -8.30 1.49
C ALA A 278 16.80 -6.84 1.96
N ASP A 279 15.64 -6.20 2.17
CA ASP A 279 15.53 -4.86 2.77
C ASP A 279 16.42 -3.80 2.07
N PRO A 280 16.32 -3.65 0.74
CA PRO A 280 17.26 -2.81 -0.01
C PRO A 280 16.97 -1.32 0.16
N CYS A 281 18.00 -0.58 0.54
CA CYS A 281 18.00 0.87 0.56
C CYS A 281 18.97 1.41 -0.51
N VAL A 282 18.47 2.30 -1.37
CA VAL A 282 19.30 3.12 -2.25
C VAL A 282 19.18 4.57 -1.81
N ALA A 283 20.31 5.28 -1.75
CA ALA A 283 20.34 6.71 -1.49
C ALA A 283 21.34 7.42 -2.37
N LYS A 284 21.12 8.72 -2.56
CA LYS A 284 22.05 9.60 -3.25
C LYS A 284 22.82 10.44 -2.24
N TRP A 285 24.15 10.44 -2.35
CA TRP A 285 25.02 11.21 -1.47
C TRP A 285 26.18 11.79 -2.27
N ASN A 286 26.43 13.10 -2.15
CA ASN A 286 27.52 13.80 -2.83
C ASN A 286 27.63 13.49 -4.34
N GLY A 287 26.49 13.39 -5.04
CA GLY A 287 26.42 13.18 -6.48
C GLY A 287 26.59 11.73 -6.95
N LYS A 288 26.68 10.76 -6.03
CA LYS A 288 26.72 9.32 -6.34
C LYS A 288 25.54 8.58 -5.70
N TYR A 289 25.23 7.40 -6.22
CA TYR A 289 24.23 6.51 -5.65
C TYR A 289 24.90 5.39 -4.87
N TYR A 290 24.29 5.01 -3.76
CA TYR A 290 24.76 3.96 -2.87
C TYR A 290 23.64 2.94 -2.64
N PHE A 291 23.99 1.67 -2.62
CA PHE A 291 23.08 0.56 -2.30
C PHE A 291 23.59 -0.17 -1.07
N ILE A 292 22.68 -0.51 -0.17
CA ILE A 292 22.93 -1.34 1.00
C ILE A 292 21.69 -2.19 1.28
N ALA A 293 21.88 -3.39 1.81
CA ALA A 293 20.81 -4.37 2.01
C ALA A 293 21.21 -5.40 3.08
N THR A 294 20.22 -6.05 3.66
CA THR A 294 20.39 -7.26 4.48
C THR A 294 20.99 -8.38 3.63
N ASN A 295 22.10 -8.99 4.09
CA ASN A 295 22.70 -10.13 3.40
C ASN A 295 22.07 -11.45 3.89
N ASP A 296 21.13 -12.01 3.12
CA ASP A 296 20.53 -13.31 3.44
C ASP A 296 21.47 -14.48 3.09
N ALA A 297 22.49 -14.26 2.26
CA ALA A 297 23.37 -15.33 1.76
C ALA A 297 24.29 -15.92 2.84
N ASP A 298 24.57 -15.15 3.89
CA ASP A 298 25.47 -15.55 4.97
C ASP A 298 24.77 -15.70 6.33
N GLY A 299 23.44 -15.67 6.36
CA GLY A 299 22.68 -15.69 7.61
C GLY A 299 22.69 -14.35 8.35
N ASN A 300 22.81 -13.23 7.62
CA ASN A 300 22.73 -11.87 8.14
C ASN A 300 23.92 -11.49 9.03
N HIS A 301 25.12 -11.93 8.64
CA HIS A 301 26.35 -11.69 9.39
C HIS A 301 27.19 -10.52 8.87
N THR A 302 26.87 -10.00 7.68
CA THR A 302 27.59 -8.92 7.02
C THR A 302 26.66 -7.91 6.34
N LEU A 303 27.12 -6.66 6.25
CA LEU A 303 26.55 -5.61 5.42
C LEU A 303 27.58 -5.17 4.38
N TYR A 304 27.15 -5.18 3.11
CA TYR A 304 27.94 -4.73 1.97
C TYR A 304 27.33 -3.47 1.36
N ILE A 305 28.19 -2.55 0.92
CA ILE A 305 27.79 -1.32 0.23
C ILE A 305 28.26 -1.35 -1.22
N ARG A 306 27.44 -0.81 -2.14
CA ARG A 306 27.83 -0.53 -3.54
C ARG A 306 27.79 0.97 -3.80
N CYS A 307 28.52 1.43 -4.81
CA CYS A 307 28.52 2.83 -5.23
C CYS A 307 28.64 2.95 -6.76
N ALA A 308 27.88 3.87 -7.36
CA ALA A 308 27.97 4.21 -8.78
C ALA A 308 27.54 5.66 -9.07
N ASP A 309 27.80 6.14 -10.28
CA ASP A 309 27.36 7.47 -10.72
C ASP A 309 25.88 7.51 -11.13
N SER A 310 25.28 6.34 -11.38
CA SER A 310 23.87 6.20 -11.74
C SER A 310 23.26 4.92 -11.16
N ILE A 311 21.93 4.89 -11.00
CA ILE A 311 21.21 3.71 -10.51
C ILE A 311 21.41 2.48 -11.44
N PRO A 312 21.37 2.58 -12.78
CA PRO A 312 21.67 1.44 -13.64
C PRO A 312 23.07 0.84 -13.40
N GLU A 313 24.09 1.67 -13.26
CA GLU A 313 25.46 1.19 -12.96
C GLU A 313 25.59 0.61 -11.55
N LEU A 314 24.75 1.07 -10.61
CA LEU A 314 24.73 0.59 -9.22
C LEU A 314 24.36 -0.90 -9.11
N VAL A 315 23.53 -1.39 -10.03
CA VAL A 315 23.08 -2.79 -10.06
C VAL A 315 24.25 -3.76 -10.21
N ASP A 316 25.27 -3.39 -10.98
CA ASP A 316 26.43 -4.23 -11.26
C ASP A 316 27.69 -3.80 -10.49
N ALA A 317 27.59 -2.75 -9.66
CA ALA A 317 28.71 -2.20 -8.92
C ALA A 317 29.26 -3.19 -7.88
N GLU A 318 30.56 -3.10 -7.61
CA GLU A 318 31.26 -3.93 -6.64
C GLU A 318 30.68 -3.77 -5.23
N GLU A 319 30.51 -4.88 -4.52
CA GLU A 319 30.16 -4.92 -3.11
C GLU A 319 31.40 -4.82 -2.23
N VAL A 320 31.44 -3.79 -1.38
CA VAL A 320 32.51 -3.58 -0.40
C VAL A 320 31.98 -3.87 1.00
N LEU A 321 32.69 -4.70 1.76
CA LEU A 321 32.31 -5.04 3.12
C LEU A 321 32.37 -3.82 4.03
N LEU A 322 31.24 -3.46 4.63
CA LEU A 322 31.12 -2.31 5.50
C LEU A 322 31.15 -2.70 6.99
N LEU A 323 30.32 -3.66 7.37
CA LEU A 323 30.16 -4.13 8.74
C LEU A 323 30.02 -5.65 8.76
N ASP A 324 30.61 -6.30 9.75
CA ASP A 324 30.47 -7.73 10.00
C ASP A 324 30.26 -8.01 11.50
N SER A 325 29.77 -9.20 11.81
CA SER A 325 29.46 -9.65 13.19
C SER A 325 30.68 -9.82 14.10
N ASN A 326 31.89 -9.51 13.62
CA ASN A 326 33.13 -9.54 14.40
C ASN A 326 33.78 -8.16 14.51
N THR A 327 33.15 -7.12 13.95
CA THR A 327 33.74 -5.78 13.86
C THR A 327 33.79 -5.08 15.21
N TYR A 328 32.71 -5.18 15.99
CA TYR A 328 32.56 -4.53 17.29
C TYR A 328 31.98 -5.49 18.32
N GLU A 329 32.39 -5.33 19.58
CA GLU A 329 31.76 -6.02 20.70
C GLU A 329 30.28 -5.62 20.80
N GLY A 330 29.39 -6.61 20.95
CA GLY A 330 27.94 -6.39 21.01
C GLY A 330 27.22 -6.42 19.66
N ILE A 331 27.94 -6.50 18.54
CA ILE A 331 27.40 -6.66 17.18
C ILE A 331 27.74 -8.06 16.70
N GLY A 332 26.93 -9.05 17.09
CA GLY A 332 27.20 -10.48 16.92
C GLY A 332 26.40 -11.19 15.83
N GLY A 333 25.42 -10.53 15.20
CA GLY A 333 24.62 -11.11 14.12
C GLY A 333 23.35 -10.33 13.85
N LEU A 334 22.53 -10.88 12.94
CA LEU A 334 21.26 -10.30 12.49
C LEU A 334 21.41 -8.83 12.07
N LEU A 335 22.43 -8.57 11.25
CA LEU A 335 22.61 -7.24 10.66
C LEU A 335 21.49 -7.03 9.63
N TRP A 336 20.44 -6.33 10.04
CA TRP A 336 19.20 -6.21 9.30
C TRP A 336 18.88 -4.78 8.89
N ALA A 337 18.18 -4.67 7.76
CA ALA A 337 17.53 -3.46 7.26
C ALA A 337 18.38 -2.18 7.36
N PRO A 338 19.58 -2.17 6.75
CA PRO A 338 20.40 -0.96 6.73
C PRO A 338 19.76 0.12 5.85
N GLU A 339 19.62 1.33 6.39
CA GLU A 339 19.06 2.48 5.68
C GLU A 339 19.97 3.70 5.74
N PHE A 340 20.17 4.35 4.59
CA PHE A 340 20.86 5.63 4.52
C PHE A 340 19.95 6.79 4.88
N HIS A 341 20.43 7.68 5.76
CA HIS A 341 19.69 8.88 6.16
C HIS A 341 20.60 10.09 6.26
N GLU A 342 20.12 11.25 5.82
CA GLU A 342 20.81 12.52 6.01
C GLU A 342 20.21 13.29 7.19
N ILE A 343 21.05 13.66 8.16
CA ILE A 343 20.66 14.48 9.32
C ILE A 343 21.67 15.60 9.45
N ASN A 344 21.22 16.86 9.41
CA ASN A 344 22.08 18.05 9.48
C ASN A 344 23.30 18.02 8.53
N GLY A 345 23.10 17.57 7.28
CA GLY A 345 24.17 17.53 6.27
C GLY A 345 25.22 16.45 6.52
N ARG A 346 24.92 15.43 7.32
CA ARG A 346 25.78 14.26 7.56
C ARG A 346 25.04 12.98 7.21
N LEU A 347 25.78 12.00 6.70
CA LEU A 347 25.23 10.69 6.33
C LEU A 347 25.29 9.72 7.51
N TYR A 348 24.18 9.01 7.70
CA TYR A 348 23.97 7.99 8.72
C TYR A 348 23.53 6.68 8.06
N ILE A 349 23.85 5.56 8.71
CA ILE A 349 23.22 4.27 8.42
C ILE A 349 22.48 3.83 9.68
N PHE A 350 21.17 3.68 9.61
CA PHE A 350 20.36 3.00 10.63
C PHE A 350 20.29 1.52 10.28
N HIS A 351 20.34 0.62 11.27
CA HIS A 351 20.23 -0.81 11.04
C HIS A 351 19.82 -1.55 12.32
N GLY A 352 19.33 -2.79 12.19
CA GLY A 352 19.20 -3.74 13.27
C GLY A 352 20.53 -4.43 13.59
N ALA A 353 20.80 -4.68 14.87
CA ALA A 353 21.81 -5.65 15.29
C ALA A 353 21.51 -6.23 16.68
N THR A 354 22.05 -7.41 16.94
CA THR A 354 22.02 -8.09 18.24
C THR A 354 23.43 -8.55 18.66
N PRO A 355 23.70 -8.72 19.96
CA PRO A 355 24.87 -9.48 20.42
C PRO A 355 24.85 -10.97 20.01
N GLY A 356 23.73 -11.52 19.55
CA GLY A 356 23.68 -12.83 18.89
C GLY A 356 22.31 -13.49 18.81
N GLU A 357 21.41 -13.24 19.77
CA GLU A 357 20.07 -13.85 19.79
C GLU A 357 19.01 -12.88 19.23
N PHE A 358 18.06 -13.40 18.43
CA PHE A 358 16.95 -12.63 17.87
C PHE A 358 16.16 -11.81 18.92
N PHE A 359 15.92 -12.36 20.10
CA PHE A 359 15.16 -11.68 21.16
C PHE A 359 15.89 -10.46 21.76
N ARG A 360 17.11 -10.16 21.32
CA ARG A 360 17.94 -9.02 21.74
C ARG A 360 18.24 -8.06 20.60
N GLU A 361 17.50 -8.15 19.50
CA GLU A 361 17.60 -7.25 18.36
C GLU A 361 17.21 -5.82 18.74
N GLU A 362 18.09 -4.86 18.45
CA GLU A 362 17.88 -3.44 18.75
C GLU A 362 18.24 -2.55 17.56
N SER A 363 17.57 -1.40 17.46
CA SER A 363 17.90 -0.38 16.47
C SER A 363 19.21 0.34 16.82
N HIS A 364 20.11 0.36 15.85
CA HIS A 364 21.43 0.97 15.91
C HIS A 364 21.61 1.99 14.78
N LEU A 365 22.64 2.81 14.90
CA LEU A 365 23.13 3.64 13.81
C LEU A 365 24.65 3.76 13.76
N MET A 366 25.17 4.09 12.59
CA MET A 366 26.55 4.51 12.34
C MET A 366 26.58 5.88 11.69
N VAL A 367 27.64 6.65 11.94
CA VAL A 367 27.80 8.02 11.44
C VAL A 367 29.01 8.11 10.53
N LEU A 368 28.84 8.66 9.34
CA LEU A 368 29.97 8.99 8.48
C LEU A 368 30.71 10.22 9.03
N LYS A 369 32.04 10.14 9.14
CA LYS A 369 32.84 11.31 9.52
C LYS A 369 32.74 12.41 8.44
N GLU A 370 32.93 13.65 8.85
CA GLU A 370 32.92 14.78 7.91
C GLU A 370 33.99 14.59 6.82
N GLY A 371 33.59 14.74 5.55
CA GLY A 371 34.45 14.48 4.38
C GLY A 371 34.86 13.02 4.19
N GLY A 372 34.24 12.07 4.90
CA GLY A 372 34.50 10.64 4.76
C GLY A 372 33.96 10.04 3.47
N ASP A 373 34.53 8.91 3.08
CA ASP A 373 34.07 8.09 1.96
C ASP A 373 33.10 7.00 2.45
N PRO A 374 31.82 6.97 2.01
CA PRO A 374 30.87 5.93 2.41
C PRO A 374 31.35 4.50 2.12
N MET A 375 32.20 4.30 1.10
CA MET A 375 32.75 2.98 0.75
C MET A 375 33.90 2.54 1.66
N ASN A 376 34.42 3.42 2.52
CA ASN A 376 35.49 3.11 3.46
C ASN A 376 34.93 2.85 4.85
N ARG A 377 34.92 1.58 5.28
CA ARG A 377 34.45 1.20 6.62
C ARG A 377 35.12 1.92 7.79
N ASN A 378 36.35 2.40 7.63
CA ASN A 378 37.07 3.13 8.70
C ASN A 378 36.62 4.60 8.83
N ASP A 379 35.82 5.10 7.90
CA ASP A 379 35.26 6.45 7.95
C ASP A 379 33.91 6.50 8.68
N TRP A 380 33.35 5.33 8.97
CA TRP A 380 32.14 5.16 9.77
C TRP A 380 32.49 5.03 11.26
N SER A 381 31.66 5.64 12.10
CA SER A 381 31.74 5.43 13.54
C SER A 381 31.40 3.99 13.92
N GLN A 382 31.81 3.58 15.12
CA GLN A 382 31.20 2.43 15.77
C GLN A 382 29.68 2.60 15.84
N THR A 383 28.97 1.46 15.77
CA THR A 383 27.52 1.37 15.94
C THR A 383 27.09 1.90 17.31
N ARG A 384 25.97 2.62 17.36
CA ARG A 384 25.38 3.15 18.58
C ARG A 384 23.90 2.76 18.65
N ARG A 385 23.48 2.23 19.79
CA ARG A 385 22.06 1.95 20.06
C ARG A 385 21.25 3.24 20.15
N VAL A 386 20.03 3.20 19.62
CA VAL A 386 19.07 4.29 19.80
C VAL A 386 18.48 4.20 21.21
N THR A 387 18.35 5.36 21.86
CA THR A 387 17.98 5.49 23.28
C THR A 387 16.80 6.42 23.47
N LYS A 388 16.09 6.27 24.57
CA LYS A 388 15.01 7.18 24.98
C LYS A 388 15.56 8.56 25.31
N LYS A 389 14.67 9.54 25.46
CA LYS A 389 15.01 10.92 25.83
C LYS A 389 15.77 11.09 27.14
N ASP A 390 15.66 10.14 28.06
CA ASP A 390 16.42 10.13 29.32
C ASP A 390 17.79 9.42 29.21
N GLY A 391 18.11 8.88 28.04
CA GLY A 391 19.34 8.13 27.76
C GLY A 391 19.28 6.64 28.13
N SER A 392 18.14 6.13 28.59
CA SER A 392 17.95 4.70 28.82
C SER A 392 17.68 3.93 27.52
N ASP A 393 17.89 2.61 27.55
CA ASP A 393 17.66 1.72 26.40
C ASP A 393 16.20 1.83 25.90
N LEU A 394 16.02 1.83 24.58
CA LEU A 394 14.73 1.96 23.92
C LEU A 394 13.79 0.80 24.29
N CYS A 395 14.32 -0.41 24.37
CA CYS A 395 13.61 -1.62 24.76
C CYS A 395 14.34 -2.42 25.84
N GLU A 396 13.63 -3.36 26.47
CA GLU A 396 14.24 -4.33 27.39
C GLU A 396 14.64 -5.58 26.61
N ALA A 397 15.93 -5.69 26.27
CA ALA A 397 16.47 -6.83 25.53
C ALA A 397 16.10 -8.18 26.18
N GLY A 398 15.70 -9.15 25.36
CA GLY A 398 15.16 -10.44 25.78
C GLY A 398 13.66 -10.45 26.04
N LYS A 399 12.99 -9.28 26.06
CA LYS A 399 11.53 -9.15 26.20
C LYS A 399 10.88 -8.41 25.05
N VAL A 400 11.58 -7.41 24.51
CA VAL A 400 11.13 -6.55 23.43
C VAL A 400 12.30 -6.35 22.47
N ILE A 401 12.01 -6.26 21.18
CA ILE A 401 12.98 -5.93 20.13
C ILE A 401 12.58 -4.68 19.37
N THR A 402 13.55 -4.01 18.78
CA THR A 402 13.36 -2.85 17.88
C THR A 402 14.17 -3.06 16.61
N LEU A 403 13.57 -2.83 15.45
CA LEU A 403 14.18 -3.02 14.13
C LEU A 403 13.56 -2.05 13.12
N ASP A 404 14.15 -2.00 11.91
CA ASP A 404 13.63 -1.27 10.76
C ASP A 404 13.39 0.22 11.04
N MET A 405 14.38 0.88 11.65
CA MET A 405 14.26 2.27 12.02
C MET A 405 14.59 3.18 10.84
N THR A 406 13.57 3.87 10.33
CA THR A 406 13.71 4.90 9.31
C THR A 406 13.68 6.30 9.94
N CYS A 407 14.39 7.25 9.34
CA CYS A 407 14.45 8.65 9.76
C CYS A 407 13.94 9.57 8.65
N PHE A 408 13.30 10.68 9.00
CA PHE A 408 12.97 11.72 8.03
C PHE A 408 12.82 13.09 8.68
N GLU A 409 13.08 14.13 7.90
CA GLU A 409 12.80 15.52 8.28
C GLU A 409 11.39 15.90 7.88
N TRP A 410 10.64 16.52 8.79
CA TRP A 410 9.35 17.13 8.51
C TRP A 410 9.20 18.43 9.28
N GLU A 411 8.90 19.52 8.56
CA GLU A 411 8.71 20.85 9.16
C GLU A 411 9.87 21.29 10.08
N SER A 412 11.11 21.02 9.63
CA SER A 412 12.36 21.34 10.35
C SER A 412 12.61 20.55 11.64
N GLU A 413 11.87 19.48 11.85
CA GLU A 413 12.07 18.53 12.95
C GLU A 413 12.39 17.15 12.38
N TYR A 414 13.18 16.35 13.10
CA TYR A 414 13.48 14.98 12.70
C TYR A 414 12.60 13.99 13.47
N TYR A 415 12.11 12.98 12.75
CA TYR A 415 11.29 11.91 13.28
C TYR A 415 11.92 10.57 12.92
N VAL A 416 11.75 9.59 13.81
CA VAL A 416 12.03 8.18 13.50
C VAL A 416 10.77 7.36 13.62
N VAL A 417 10.60 6.41 12.71
CA VAL A 417 9.58 5.37 12.78
C VAL A 417 10.28 4.02 12.77
N TRP A 418 9.85 3.09 13.61
CA TRP A 418 10.46 1.76 13.70
C TRP A 418 9.42 0.69 14.01
N SER A 419 9.79 -0.56 13.77
CA SER A 419 9.03 -1.74 14.18
C SER A 419 9.48 -2.20 15.56
N GLN A 420 8.52 -2.48 16.43
CA GLN A 420 8.80 -3.00 17.77
C GLN A 420 7.84 -4.14 18.14
N ARG A 421 8.42 -5.25 18.59
CA ARG A 421 7.70 -6.45 19.01
C ARG A 421 7.96 -6.77 20.47
N GLN A 422 6.88 -6.98 21.21
CA GLN A 422 6.92 -7.46 22.58
C GLN A 422 6.66 -8.97 22.60
N PHE A 423 7.51 -9.72 23.30
CA PHE A 423 7.37 -11.18 23.50
C PHE A 423 6.89 -11.54 24.92
N VAL A 424 7.28 -10.73 25.92
CA VAL A 424 7.03 -11.00 27.34
C VAL A 424 6.21 -9.86 27.94
N PRO A 425 5.16 -10.15 28.75
CA PRO A 425 4.70 -11.47 29.18
C PRO A 425 3.91 -12.25 28.11
N LYS A 426 3.56 -11.60 27.01
CA LYS A 426 2.81 -12.17 25.89
C LYS A 426 3.33 -11.56 24.58
N ASP A 427 3.35 -12.38 23.54
CA ASP A 427 3.66 -11.94 22.19
C ASP A 427 2.50 -11.13 21.62
N LEU A 428 2.74 -9.84 21.37
CA LEU A 428 1.73 -8.92 20.84
C LEU A 428 1.87 -8.69 19.33
N GLY A 429 2.86 -9.32 18.70
CA GLY A 429 3.26 -8.99 17.35
C GLY A 429 4.12 -7.72 17.27
N ALA A 430 4.48 -7.34 16.05
CA ALA A 430 5.27 -6.15 15.76
C ALA A 430 4.36 -5.00 15.32
N TRP A 431 4.55 -3.83 15.93
CA TRP A 431 3.78 -2.62 15.64
C TRP A 431 4.73 -1.49 15.25
N LEU A 432 4.22 -0.49 14.52
CA LEU A 432 4.98 0.70 14.19
C LEU A 432 4.89 1.72 15.33
N TYR A 433 6.02 2.32 15.67
CA TYR A 433 6.13 3.40 16.64
C TYR A 433 6.78 4.62 15.99
N ILE A 434 6.43 5.82 16.47
CA ILE A 434 7.01 7.09 16.04
C ILE A 434 7.48 7.92 17.23
N ALA A 435 8.58 8.65 17.07
CA ALA A 435 9.08 9.63 18.02
C ALA A 435 9.89 10.72 17.32
N LYS A 436 10.03 11.88 17.98
CA LYS A 436 11.01 12.90 17.55
C LYS A 436 12.43 12.45 17.87
N LEU A 437 13.38 12.79 17.01
CA LEU A 437 14.81 12.48 17.14
C LEU A 437 15.61 13.76 17.43
N ASP A 438 16.64 13.67 18.28
CA ASP A 438 17.57 14.77 18.50
C ASP A 438 18.59 14.83 17.36
N PRO A 439 18.59 15.86 16.51
CA PRO A 439 19.50 15.90 15.36
C PRO A 439 20.95 16.27 15.77
N SER A 440 21.19 16.68 17.02
CA SER A 440 22.53 16.90 17.57
C SER A 440 23.16 15.59 18.05
N ASP A 441 22.33 14.72 18.62
CA ASP A 441 22.69 13.39 19.11
C ASP A 441 21.72 12.35 18.52
N PRO A 442 21.82 11.99 17.21
CA PRO A 442 20.80 11.24 16.47
C PRO A 442 20.62 9.78 16.87
N TRP A 443 21.21 9.36 17.98
CA TRP A 443 20.93 8.11 18.69
C TRP A 443 19.99 8.32 19.89
N LYS A 444 19.41 9.50 20.06
CA LYS A 444 18.58 9.87 21.21
C LYS A 444 17.24 10.44 20.77
N LEU A 445 16.15 9.88 21.29
CA LEU A 445 14.82 10.41 21.09
C LEU A 445 14.60 11.72 21.87
N LEU A 446 13.73 12.59 21.38
CA LEU A 446 13.26 13.80 22.09
C LEU A 446 11.91 13.62 22.77
N THR A 447 11.11 12.65 22.31
CA THR A 447 9.78 12.34 22.87
C THR A 447 9.68 10.89 23.30
N ASP A 448 8.62 10.56 24.03
CA ASP A 448 8.29 9.16 24.27
C ASP A 448 7.77 8.52 22.98
N PRO A 449 8.02 7.21 22.75
CA PRO A 449 7.42 6.47 21.65
C PRO A 449 5.89 6.53 21.64
N VAL A 450 5.31 6.74 20.46
CA VAL A 450 3.86 6.66 20.21
C VAL A 450 3.58 5.49 19.28
N ILE A 451 2.60 4.64 19.58
CA ILE A 451 2.14 3.59 18.67
C ILE A 451 1.46 4.25 17.47
N LEU A 452 2.02 4.08 16.29
CA LEU A 452 1.53 4.66 15.04
C LEU A 452 0.57 3.71 14.31
N SER A 453 0.93 2.44 14.16
CA SER A 453 0.11 1.44 13.47
C SER A 453 0.24 0.05 14.09
N LYS A 454 -0.83 -0.73 13.97
CA LYS A 454 -0.93 -2.14 14.35
C LYS A 454 -1.46 -2.94 13.16
N PRO A 455 -1.16 -4.24 13.03
CA PRO A 455 -1.65 -5.12 11.95
C PRO A 455 -3.14 -5.48 12.11
N ASP A 456 -3.99 -4.47 12.04
CA ASP A 456 -5.43 -4.52 12.30
C ASP A 456 -6.25 -5.07 11.13
N TYR A 457 -5.76 -5.04 9.90
CA TYR A 457 -6.48 -5.61 8.75
C TYR A 457 -6.09 -7.07 8.47
N GLY A 458 -7.03 -7.84 7.92
CA GLY A 458 -6.82 -9.27 7.56
C GLY A 458 -5.63 -9.53 6.63
N TRP A 459 -5.26 -8.57 5.78
CA TRP A 459 -4.05 -8.68 4.95
C TRP A 459 -2.76 -8.45 5.74
N ALA A 460 -2.80 -7.71 6.85
CA ALA A 460 -1.64 -7.37 7.66
C ALA A 460 -1.29 -8.44 8.71
N ASN A 461 -2.21 -9.36 8.98
CA ASN A 461 -2.07 -10.38 10.02
C ASN A 461 -2.10 -11.82 9.49
N ASN A 462 -1.73 -12.00 8.22
CA ASN A 462 -1.64 -13.33 7.63
C ASN A 462 -0.38 -14.04 8.13
N HIS A 463 -0.56 -15.25 8.69
CA HIS A 463 0.47 -16.09 9.32
C HIS A 463 1.25 -15.50 10.53
N THR A 464 1.33 -14.16 10.67
CA THR A 464 1.91 -13.45 11.82
C THR A 464 1.31 -12.06 11.98
N LEU A 465 1.39 -11.47 13.18
CA LEU A 465 0.91 -10.12 13.51
C LEU A 465 2.05 -9.11 13.37
N VAL A 466 2.27 -8.56 12.17
CA VAL A 466 3.42 -7.68 11.90
C VAL A 466 2.99 -6.47 11.07
N ASP A 467 3.34 -5.28 11.54
CA ASP A 467 3.65 -4.12 10.71
C ASP A 467 5.14 -3.77 10.96
N GLU A 468 5.97 -3.74 9.91
CA GLU A 468 7.41 -3.50 9.96
C GLU A 468 7.92 -2.76 8.71
N GLY A 469 9.24 -2.59 8.54
CA GLY A 469 9.84 -1.95 7.36
C GLY A 469 9.24 -0.59 6.97
N PRO A 470 9.03 0.37 7.90
CA PRO A 470 8.49 1.67 7.56
C PRO A 470 9.49 2.48 6.73
N PHE A 471 9.04 3.22 5.71
CA PHE A 471 9.89 4.16 4.97
C PHE A 471 9.07 5.36 4.47
N ALA A 472 9.59 6.57 4.69
CA ALA A 472 8.87 7.80 4.37
C ALA A 472 9.16 8.30 2.95
N LEU A 473 8.11 8.47 2.15
CA LEU A 473 8.13 9.19 0.88
C LEU A 473 7.47 10.56 1.08
N ILE A 474 8.29 11.61 1.14
CA ILE A 474 7.82 12.99 1.24
C ILE A 474 7.52 13.53 -0.15
N ARG A 475 6.28 14.01 -0.38
CA ARG A 475 5.89 14.62 -1.66
C ARG A 475 4.92 15.76 -1.45
N GLY A 476 5.34 16.96 -1.83
CA GLY A 476 4.55 18.18 -1.65
C GLY A 476 4.22 18.44 -0.18
N ASP A 477 2.94 18.40 0.14
CA ASP A 477 2.41 18.64 1.48
C ASP A 477 1.96 17.36 2.20
N LYS A 478 2.43 16.19 1.74
CA LYS A 478 2.10 14.90 2.34
C LYS A 478 3.34 14.06 2.64
N ILE A 479 3.23 13.24 3.68
CA ILE A 479 4.09 12.09 3.89
C ILE A 479 3.28 10.84 3.50
N TYR A 480 3.86 10.04 2.62
CA TYR A 480 3.42 8.68 2.32
C TYR A 480 4.39 7.72 3.01
N LEU A 481 3.99 7.16 4.14
CA LEU A 481 4.80 6.22 4.92
C LEU A 481 4.39 4.79 4.52
N SER A 482 5.17 4.18 3.63
CA SER A 482 5.02 2.75 3.33
C SER A 482 5.48 1.92 4.51
N PHE A 483 4.89 0.75 4.69
CA PHE A 483 5.33 -0.26 5.65
C PHE A 483 4.96 -1.63 5.12
N SER A 484 5.56 -2.68 5.65
CA SER A 484 5.23 -4.06 5.30
C SER A 484 4.50 -4.79 6.40
N SER A 485 3.69 -5.77 6.01
CA SER A 485 2.90 -6.57 6.95
C SER A 485 2.81 -8.03 6.54
N ALA A 486 2.23 -8.84 7.43
CA ALA A 486 2.14 -10.31 7.35
C ALA A 486 3.51 -11.01 7.47
N LEU A 487 3.55 -12.32 7.24
CA LEU A 487 4.77 -13.12 7.35
C LEU A 487 5.66 -12.88 6.14
N VAL A 488 6.97 -13.00 6.32
CA VAL A 488 8.00 -12.89 5.27
C VAL A 488 7.99 -14.12 4.34
N ASP A 489 6.85 -14.36 3.72
CA ASP A 489 6.55 -15.39 2.73
C ASP A 489 5.70 -14.77 1.59
N ALA A 490 5.00 -15.56 0.79
CA ALA A 490 4.16 -15.04 -0.30
C ALA A 490 2.97 -14.16 0.16
N THR A 491 2.71 -14.06 1.46
CA THR A 491 1.68 -13.19 2.05
C THR A 491 2.20 -11.80 2.40
N TYR A 492 3.53 -11.62 2.43
CA TYR A 492 4.16 -10.33 2.68
C TYR A 492 3.67 -9.28 1.68
N CYS A 493 3.36 -8.09 2.18
CA CYS A 493 2.75 -7.05 1.36
C CYS A 493 3.05 -5.66 1.92
N VAL A 494 2.73 -4.63 1.12
CA VAL A 494 3.02 -3.23 1.43
C VAL A 494 1.75 -2.49 1.78
N GLY A 495 1.66 -1.95 2.99
CA GLY A 495 0.65 -1.00 3.43
C GLY A 495 1.10 0.46 3.26
N LEU A 496 0.17 1.39 3.49
CA LEU A 496 0.43 2.83 3.43
C LEU A 496 -0.29 3.60 4.53
N LEU A 497 0.48 4.42 5.25
CA LEU A 497 0.00 5.49 6.12
C LEU A 497 0.21 6.84 5.42
N THR A 498 -0.77 7.74 5.49
CA THR A 498 -0.69 9.08 4.90
C THR A 498 -1.02 10.15 5.93
N ILE A 499 -0.24 11.23 5.96
CA ILE A 499 -0.51 12.43 6.76
C ILE A 499 -0.24 13.69 5.95
N GLU A 500 -1.01 14.74 6.22
CA GLU A 500 -0.88 16.05 5.57
C GLU A 500 -0.09 17.05 6.43
N ARG A 501 0.50 18.05 5.78
CA ARG A 501 1.21 19.17 6.41
C ARG A 501 0.35 19.89 7.45
N GLY A 502 0.99 20.35 8.53
CA GLY A 502 0.34 21.05 9.64
C GLY A 502 -0.43 20.14 10.61
N LYS A 503 -0.38 18.82 10.46
CA LYS A 503 -0.91 17.85 11.43
C LYS A 503 0.18 17.41 12.40
N ASP A 504 -0.23 16.99 13.59
CA ASP A 504 0.71 16.44 14.58
C ASP A 504 1.07 14.98 14.22
N LEU A 505 2.33 14.75 13.86
CA LEU A 505 2.84 13.41 13.52
C LEU A 505 2.77 12.43 14.71
N LEU A 506 2.74 12.93 15.94
CA LEU A 506 2.64 12.12 17.16
C LEU A 506 1.19 11.84 17.56
N ASP A 507 0.19 12.30 16.79
CA ASP A 507 -1.22 11.92 16.95
C ASP A 507 -1.57 10.81 15.93
N PRO A 508 -1.73 9.54 16.33
CA PRO A 508 -2.09 8.46 15.41
C PRO A 508 -3.42 8.70 14.68
N ALA A 509 -4.34 9.46 15.26
CA ALA A 509 -5.62 9.77 14.63
C ALA A 509 -5.48 10.78 13.46
N ALA A 510 -4.34 11.46 13.36
CA ALA A 510 -4.04 12.35 12.24
C ALA A 510 -3.56 11.59 10.99
N TRP A 511 -3.19 10.32 11.14
CA TRP A 511 -2.75 9.46 10.04
C TRP A 511 -3.91 8.67 9.45
N VAL A 512 -3.93 8.55 8.13
CA VAL A 512 -4.87 7.70 7.40
C VAL A 512 -4.16 6.41 7.00
N LYS A 513 -4.62 5.28 7.53
CA LYS A 513 -4.15 3.94 7.13
C LYS A 513 -5.00 3.41 5.98
N THR A 514 -4.38 3.13 4.85
CA THR A 514 -5.04 2.51 3.69
C THR A 514 -5.53 1.11 4.07
N ASN A 515 -6.79 0.81 3.78
CA ASN A 515 -7.49 -0.43 4.17
C ASN A 515 -7.12 -1.65 3.32
N TYR A 516 -6.34 -1.48 2.26
CA TYR A 516 -5.84 -2.53 1.38
C TYR A 516 -4.35 -2.30 1.05
N PRO A 517 -3.59 -3.36 0.74
CA PRO A 517 -2.17 -3.24 0.41
C PRO A 517 -1.96 -2.59 -0.96
N LEU A 518 -0.88 -1.82 -1.11
CA LEU A 518 -0.42 -1.23 -2.37
C LEU A 518 0.32 -2.22 -3.26
N LEU A 519 0.99 -3.20 -2.67
CA LEU A 519 1.81 -4.17 -3.39
C LEU A 519 1.68 -5.54 -2.73
N THR A 520 1.43 -6.56 -3.54
CA THR A 520 1.22 -7.96 -3.10
C THR A 520 1.80 -8.92 -4.13
N SER A 521 1.81 -10.22 -3.83
CA SER A 521 2.12 -11.28 -4.80
C SER A 521 1.21 -11.33 -6.03
N ARG A 522 0.07 -10.62 -6.03
CA ARG A 522 -0.83 -10.50 -7.19
C ARG A 522 -0.51 -9.31 -8.08
N SER A 523 0.33 -8.39 -7.63
CA SER A 523 0.61 -7.14 -8.34
C SER A 523 1.51 -7.35 -9.56
N VAL A 524 2.52 -8.21 -9.45
CA VAL A 524 3.46 -8.51 -10.54
C VAL A 524 3.76 -10.01 -10.57
N GLU A 525 3.55 -10.63 -11.73
CA GLU A 525 3.77 -12.06 -11.91
C GLU A 525 5.23 -12.43 -11.65
N GLY A 526 5.46 -13.51 -10.91
CA GLY A 526 6.80 -14.00 -10.57
C GLY A 526 7.42 -13.37 -9.32
N GLU A 527 6.86 -12.27 -8.81
CA GLU A 527 7.33 -11.58 -7.61
C GLU A 527 6.42 -11.87 -6.41
N TYR A 528 6.88 -12.69 -5.47
CA TYR A 528 6.07 -13.12 -4.34
C TYR A 528 6.54 -12.52 -3.02
N GLY A 529 5.60 -12.06 -2.21
CA GLY A 529 5.88 -11.45 -0.91
C GLY A 529 6.67 -10.14 -1.00
N PRO A 530 6.26 -9.16 -1.83
CA PRO A 530 7.01 -7.92 -1.97
C PRO A 530 6.87 -7.04 -0.72
N GLY A 531 7.98 -6.45 -0.27
CA GLY A 531 7.96 -5.53 0.86
C GLY A 531 9.32 -4.94 1.24
N HIS A 532 9.36 -4.36 2.43
CA HIS A 532 10.45 -3.59 3.02
C HIS A 532 11.03 -2.58 2.03
N ASN A 533 10.17 -1.64 1.65
CA ASN A 533 10.43 -0.68 0.60
C ASN A 533 11.31 0.47 1.07
N ALA A 534 12.13 1.02 0.17
CA ALA A 534 12.77 2.31 0.32
C ALA A 534 12.65 3.12 -0.97
N TYR A 535 12.86 4.44 -0.88
CA TYR A 535 12.72 5.35 -2.02
C TYR A 535 13.96 6.19 -2.27
N VAL A 536 14.31 6.36 -3.55
CA VAL A 536 15.34 7.28 -4.01
C VAL A 536 14.84 8.11 -5.17
N THR A 537 15.25 9.37 -5.25
CA THR A 537 14.99 10.22 -6.41
C THR A 537 16.25 10.30 -7.28
N ASP A 538 16.10 10.05 -8.58
CA ASP A 538 17.21 10.12 -9.53
C ASP A 538 17.51 11.57 -10.01
N ASP A 539 18.48 11.72 -10.90
CA ASP A 539 18.89 13.00 -11.49
C ASP A 539 17.82 13.68 -12.34
N ASP A 540 16.81 12.93 -12.81
CA ASP A 540 15.69 13.44 -13.59
C ASP A 540 14.48 13.79 -12.71
N GLY A 541 14.59 13.60 -11.39
CA GLY A 541 13.48 13.78 -10.46
C GLY A 541 12.48 12.62 -10.45
N LYS A 542 12.85 11.44 -10.98
CA LYS A 542 12.01 10.24 -10.89
C LYS A 542 12.25 9.53 -9.58
N VAL A 543 11.16 9.15 -8.93
CA VAL A 543 11.20 8.37 -7.70
C VAL A 543 11.24 6.88 -8.06
N TRP A 544 12.18 6.17 -7.45
CA TRP A 544 12.37 4.74 -7.59
C TRP A 544 12.09 4.07 -6.25
N ASN A 545 11.32 2.98 -6.30
CA ASN A 545 11.02 2.09 -5.20
C ASN A 545 11.99 0.91 -5.24
N THR A 546 12.84 0.79 -4.23
CA THR A 546 13.59 -0.44 -3.98
C THR A 546 12.81 -1.28 -2.97
N TYR A 547 12.75 -2.59 -3.20
CA TYR A 547 11.97 -3.52 -2.38
C TYR A 547 12.61 -4.89 -2.47
N HIS A 548 12.28 -5.80 -1.57
CA HIS A 548 12.58 -7.21 -1.78
C HIS A 548 11.31 -7.99 -2.14
N ALA A 549 11.47 -9.06 -2.91
CA ALA A 549 10.47 -10.09 -3.14
C ALA A 549 11.16 -11.44 -3.38
N ARG A 550 10.39 -12.51 -3.55
CA ARG A 550 10.90 -13.84 -3.91
C ARG A 550 10.67 -14.10 -5.41
N PRO A 551 11.70 -14.50 -6.19
CA PRO A 551 11.53 -14.97 -7.56
C PRO A 551 10.91 -16.36 -7.55
N GLY A 552 9.58 -16.41 -7.69
CA GLY A 552 8.80 -17.60 -7.33
C GLY A 552 8.60 -17.74 -5.82
N VAL A 553 7.56 -18.50 -5.41
CA VAL A 553 7.17 -18.66 -4.00
C VAL A 553 8.31 -19.21 -3.12
N ASP A 554 9.13 -20.11 -3.65
CA ASP A 554 10.22 -20.78 -2.93
C ASP A 554 11.59 -20.07 -3.10
N GLY A 555 11.65 -18.98 -3.87
CA GLY A 555 12.88 -18.22 -4.10
C GLY A 555 13.38 -17.51 -2.83
N PRO A 556 14.68 -17.19 -2.74
CA PRO A 556 15.19 -16.35 -1.66
C PRO A 556 14.68 -14.91 -1.79
N ARG A 557 14.59 -14.20 -0.68
CA ARG A 557 14.36 -12.74 -0.75
C ARG A 557 15.48 -12.09 -1.53
N SER A 558 15.10 -11.31 -2.51
CA SER A 558 16.01 -10.70 -3.46
C SER A 558 15.52 -9.30 -3.79
N SER A 559 16.46 -8.39 -4.01
CA SER A 559 16.16 -6.98 -4.26
C SER A 559 15.58 -6.79 -5.65
N GLY A 560 14.54 -5.98 -5.75
CA GLY A 560 13.99 -5.40 -6.96
C GLY A 560 14.04 -3.87 -6.89
N ILE A 561 13.86 -3.24 -8.05
CA ILE A 561 13.71 -1.79 -8.17
C ILE A 561 12.69 -1.50 -9.25
N ARG A 562 11.78 -0.55 -8.99
CA ARG A 562 10.75 -0.14 -9.95
C ARG A 562 10.47 1.35 -9.81
N ARG A 563 10.17 2.02 -10.93
CA ARG A 563 9.74 3.42 -10.87
C ARG A 563 8.44 3.53 -10.08
N VAL A 564 8.37 4.51 -9.17
CA VAL A 564 7.10 4.91 -8.55
C VAL A 564 6.32 5.73 -9.56
N HIS A 565 5.13 5.26 -9.90
CA HIS A 565 4.15 6.06 -10.61
C HIS A 565 3.33 6.86 -9.60
N PHE A 566 2.89 8.06 -9.97
CA PHE A 566 1.95 8.83 -9.16
C PHE A 566 0.65 8.96 -9.93
N ASP A 567 -0.44 8.53 -9.33
CA ASP A 567 -1.74 8.56 -9.98
C ASP A 567 -2.25 10.01 -10.16
N ILE A 568 -3.43 10.14 -10.76
CA ILE A 568 -4.09 11.43 -10.98
C ILE A 568 -4.41 12.21 -9.68
N TYR A 569 -4.35 11.56 -8.52
CA TYR A 569 -4.53 12.16 -7.19
C TYR A 569 -3.20 12.45 -6.50
N GLY A 570 -2.07 12.08 -7.12
CA GLY A 570 -0.72 12.29 -6.62
C GLY A 570 -0.27 11.26 -5.58
N GLU A 571 -0.95 10.12 -5.49
CA GLU A 571 -0.60 9.02 -4.58
C GLU A 571 0.30 7.98 -5.27
N PRO A 572 1.19 7.31 -4.54
CA PRO A 572 2.13 6.35 -5.13
C PRO A 572 1.44 5.07 -5.61
N VAL A 573 1.84 4.61 -6.79
CA VAL A 573 1.45 3.35 -7.42
C VAL A 573 2.73 2.56 -7.70
N LEU A 574 2.86 1.40 -7.06
CA LEU A 574 4.12 0.66 -6.94
C LEU A 574 4.24 -0.53 -7.91
N ASP A 575 3.21 -0.79 -8.71
CA ASP A 575 3.04 -1.97 -9.56
C ASP A 575 2.99 -1.66 -11.06
N VAL A 576 3.26 -0.41 -11.46
CA VAL A 576 3.43 -0.06 -12.88
C VAL A 576 4.74 -0.66 -13.39
N THR A 577 4.65 -1.84 -14.02
CA THR A 577 5.78 -2.50 -14.68
C THR A 577 6.28 -1.69 -15.87
N GLU A 578 7.51 -1.96 -16.34
CA GLU A 578 8.12 -1.22 -17.46
C GLU A 578 7.24 -1.21 -18.72
N GLU A 579 6.59 -2.34 -19.02
CA GLU A 579 5.68 -2.48 -20.17
C GLU A 579 4.37 -1.70 -20.03
N LEU A 580 3.95 -1.44 -18.78
CA LEU A 580 2.83 -0.55 -18.48
C LEU A 580 3.28 0.92 -18.46
N ASP A 581 4.53 1.19 -18.08
CA ASP A 581 5.10 2.53 -17.97
C ASP A 581 5.32 3.19 -19.34
N ILE A 582 5.91 2.47 -20.28
CA ILE A 582 6.06 2.90 -21.68
C ILE A 582 5.77 1.71 -22.56
N LYS A 583 4.64 1.77 -23.27
CA LYS A 583 4.29 0.69 -24.19
C LYS A 583 5.30 0.61 -25.34
N PRO A 584 5.68 -0.60 -25.79
CA PRO A 584 6.63 -0.76 -26.89
C PRO A 584 6.28 0.06 -28.14
N GLU A 585 4.99 0.17 -28.49
CA GLU A 585 4.51 0.93 -29.64
C GLU A 585 4.52 2.46 -29.47
N LEU A 586 4.68 2.98 -28.24
CA LEU A 586 4.70 4.41 -27.92
C LEU A 586 6.11 4.94 -27.59
N LYS A 587 7.15 4.09 -27.66
CA LYS A 587 8.52 4.41 -27.24
C LYS A 587 9.26 5.40 -28.15
N THR A 588 8.80 5.64 -29.38
CA THR A 588 9.48 6.50 -30.35
C THR A 588 8.74 7.82 -30.58
N VAL A 589 9.48 8.93 -30.59
CA VAL A 589 8.98 10.27 -30.96
C VAL A 589 9.71 10.81 -32.19
N LYS A 590 9.08 11.78 -32.87
CA LYS A 590 9.65 12.48 -34.02
C LYS A 590 9.43 13.98 -33.86
N THR A 591 10.39 14.79 -34.32
CA THR A 591 10.29 16.25 -34.33
C THR A 591 11.11 16.86 -35.46
N THR A 592 10.76 18.07 -35.88
CA THR A 592 11.67 18.92 -36.63
C THR A 592 12.58 19.69 -35.66
N LEU A 593 13.89 19.47 -35.71
CA LEU A 593 14.89 20.31 -35.06
C LEU A 593 15.32 21.46 -35.97
N ILE A 594 15.18 22.70 -35.48
CA ILE A 594 15.78 23.89 -36.08
C ILE A 594 17.06 24.23 -35.31
N VAL A 595 18.21 24.09 -35.97
CA VAL A 595 19.50 24.57 -35.45
C VAL A 595 19.64 26.05 -35.77
N LYS A 596 20.02 26.86 -34.76
CA LYS A 596 20.25 28.31 -34.89
C LYS A 596 21.69 28.66 -35.16
#